data_AF-A0A511KHF8-F1
#
_entry.id   AF-A0A511KHF8-F1
#
_cell.length_a   1.000
_cell.length_b   1.000
_cell.length_c   1.000
_cell.angle_alpha   90.00
_cell.angle_beta   90.00
_cell.angle_gamma   90.00
#
_symmetry.space_group_name_H-M   'P 1'
#
loop_
_entity.id
_entity.type
_entity.pdbx_description
1 polymer ?
#
loop_
_entity_poly.entity_id
_entity_poly.type
_entity_poly.pdbx_seq_one_letter_code
_entity_poly.pdbx_strand_id
1 'polypeptide(L)'
;MALPEHAFHCFEAINAELSRSKVPPPPFEDSGEFPLFVTWNIKSRNGGAPRLRGCIGNFEALPLGEGLADYAKISAFQDHRFDPISAKELPRLECGVSLLMDFETCDDYLDWELGTHGIYVEFVNPALNLLPTNGYSTHLPPGTQPPQTAYRSLSHLPKLEVHVPRSQNPRNLKVVLHATFLPEVAPAQGWGKVDAVDAAMRKAGFKGAVTVEMRRAARVSRYQSKKVKVSYEEWQAWRKEQGQIHAPQAMAAQKTGTRLGYIAPDFEAQTTQGKIRFHEFIDGKWTILFSHPADFTPVCTTELAEAARLAPEFQKRGVQMIGLSCNELGSHSKWIKDINKFGSVDLQFPIIADPTRDVAKLYDMLDEQDLTNLDEKGVPFTVRTVFIIDPKKTIRLSLQYPASTGRQFNEILRCIDSLQLGDKNKITTPANWQPGEKVIVHPSVKTEDARKIFPNEVQEIYPYLRFTQL
;
A
#
# COMPACT_ATOMS: atom_id res chain seq x y z
N MET A 1 2.65 2.65 19.55
CA MET A 1 1.66 1.84 20.31
C MET A 1 1.32 0.59 19.50
N ALA A 2 1.00 -0.54 20.14
CA ALA A 2 0.51 -1.73 19.41
C ALA A 2 -1.01 -1.64 19.21
N LEU A 3 -1.48 -1.69 17.96
CA LEU A 3 -2.87 -1.48 17.57
C LEU A 3 -3.49 -2.77 17.02
N PRO A 4 -4.81 -3.02 17.15
CA PRO A 4 -5.48 -4.20 16.58
C PRO A 4 -5.19 -4.41 15.09
N GLU A 5 -5.05 -3.31 14.35
CA GLU A 5 -4.71 -3.25 12.93
C GLU A 5 -3.40 -3.96 12.59
N HIS A 6 -2.43 -3.96 13.51
CA HIS A 6 -1.17 -4.69 13.35
C HIS A 6 -1.42 -6.20 13.27
N ALA A 7 -2.28 -6.72 14.15
CA ALA A 7 -2.63 -8.13 14.17
C ALA A 7 -3.61 -8.51 13.05
N PHE A 8 -4.47 -7.59 12.60
CA PHE A 8 -5.26 -7.77 11.38
C PHE A 8 -4.38 -7.89 10.13
N HIS A 9 -3.32 -7.10 10.03
CA HIS A 9 -2.36 -7.23 8.93
C HIS A 9 -1.62 -8.58 8.94
N CYS A 10 -1.26 -9.10 10.12
CA CYS A 10 -0.74 -10.46 10.23
C CYS A 10 -1.72 -11.53 9.71
N PHE A 11 -3.02 -11.38 9.99
CA PHE A 11 -4.06 -12.26 9.42
C PHE A 11 -4.17 -12.13 7.90
N GLU A 12 -4.10 -10.92 7.35
CA GLU A 12 -4.06 -10.70 5.90
C GLU A 12 -2.85 -11.38 5.25
N ALA A 13 -1.67 -11.32 5.89
CA ALA A 13 -0.45 -11.95 5.39
C ALA A 13 -0.57 -13.49 5.28
N ILE A 14 -1.10 -14.16 6.31
CA ILE A 14 -1.28 -15.62 6.27
C ILE A 14 -2.45 -16.03 5.37
N ASN A 15 -3.51 -15.23 5.32
CA ASN A 15 -4.65 -15.49 4.44
C ASN A 15 -4.21 -15.40 2.97
N ALA A 16 -3.45 -14.37 2.61
CA ALA A 16 -2.90 -14.19 1.27
C ALA A 16 -1.95 -15.34 0.87
N GLU A 17 -1.12 -15.82 1.78
CA GLU A 17 -0.26 -16.98 1.55
C GLU A 17 -1.10 -18.25 1.25
N LEU A 18 -2.11 -18.51 2.07
CA LEU A 18 -3.01 -19.67 1.92
C LEU A 18 -3.86 -19.59 0.66
N SER A 19 -4.26 -18.39 0.22
CA SER A 19 -5.04 -18.17 -1.01
C SER A 19 -4.18 -17.90 -2.25
N ARG A 20 -2.83 -17.91 -2.13
CA ARG A 20 -1.89 -17.56 -3.20
C ARG A 20 -2.17 -16.19 -3.84
N SER A 21 -2.53 -15.21 -3.02
CA SER A 21 -2.77 -13.83 -3.44
C SER A 21 -1.70 -12.89 -2.87
N LYS A 22 -1.66 -11.65 -3.36
CA LYS A 22 -0.78 -10.62 -2.80
C LYS A 22 -1.28 -10.18 -1.42
N VAL A 23 -0.36 -9.95 -0.47
CA VAL A 23 -0.68 -9.34 0.82
C VAL A 23 -1.17 -7.90 0.57
N PRO A 24 -2.36 -7.50 1.06
CA PRO A 24 -2.82 -6.12 1.01
C PRO A 24 -1.85 -5.16 1.71
N PRO A 25 -1.85 -3.86 1.37
CA PRO A 25 -1.07 -2.88 2.11
C PRO A 25 -1.48 -2.84 3.60
N PRO A 26 -0.55 -2.50 4.51
CA PRO A 26 -0.87 -2.32 5.92
C PRO A 26 -2.01 -1.30 6.12
N PRO A 27 -3.02 -1.59 6.97
CA PRO A 27 -4.13 -0.68 7.25
C PRO A 27 -3.77 0.43 8.26
N PHE A 28 -2.48 0.73 8.41
CA PHE A 28 -1.94 1.71 9.35
C PHE A 28 -0.75 2.43 8.71
N GLU A 29 -0.44 3.64 9.18
CA GLU A 29 0.76 4.35 8.76
C GLU A 29 2.01 3.62 9.27
N ASP A 30 2.99 3.42 8.39
CA ASP A 30 4.25 2.78 8.73
C ASP A 30 5.14 3.80 9.47
N SER A 31 4.92 3.92 10.78
CA SER A 31 5.45 5.03 11.58
C SER A 31 6.80 4.75 12.25
N GLY A 32 7.62 3.87 11.67
CA GLY A 32 8.99 3.58 12.15
C GLY A 32 9.35 2.10 12.16
N GLU A 33 10.56 1.81 12.64
CA GLU A 33 11.10 0.44 12.70
C GLU A 33 11.00 -0.11 14.13
N PHE A 34 10.51 -1.35 14.27
CA PHE A 34 10.31 -1.98 15.58
C PHE A 34 10.84 -3.42 15.60
N PRO A 35 11.55 -3.82 16.66
CA PRO A 35 11.69 -5.22 16.98
C PRO A 35 10.34 -5.77 17.43
N LEU A 36 9.93 -6.92 16.91
CA LEU A 36 8.57 -7.42 17.09
C LEU A 36 8.49 -8.94 17.18
N PHE A 37 7.39 -9.42 17.78
CA PHE A 37 7.02 -10.83 17.83
C PHE A 37 5.59 -11.00 17.35
N VAL A 38 5.39 -11.96 16.45
CA VAL A 38 4.06 -12.42 16.04
C VAL A 38 3.80 -13.81 16.64
N THR A 39 2.67 -13.95 17.30
CA THR A 39 2.27 -15.16 18.03
C THR A 39 0.90 -15.63 17.55
N TRP A 40 0.80 -16.88 17.15
CA TRP A 40 -0.46 -17.54 16.85
C TRP A 40 -0.86 -18.44 18.02
N ASN A 41 -2.07 -18.24 18.53
CA ASN A 41 -2.72 -19.20 19.43
C ASN A 41 -3.91 -19.84 18.72
N ILE A 42 -4.28 -21.06 19.11
CA ILE A 42 -5.43 -21.77 18.56
C ILE A 42 -6.40 -22.18 19.68
N LYS A 43 -7.67 -21.80 19.53
CA LYS A 43 -8.76 -22.16 20.44
C LYS A 43 -9.00 -23.68 20.41
N SER A 44 -9.17 -24.26 21.59
CA SER A 44 -9.58 -25.67 21.74
C SER A 44 -11.01 -25.86 21.23
N ARG A 45 -11.29 -27.01 20.61
CA ARG A 45 -12.66 -27.37 20.21
C ARG A 45 -13.58 -27.61 21.42
N ASN A 46 -13.00 -27.90 22.58
CA ASN A 46 -13.72 -28.29 23.79
C ASN A 46 -13.79 -27.14 24.83
N GLY A 47 -13.56 -25.89 24.41
CA GLY A 47 -13.68 -24.71 25.30
C GLY A 47 -12.53 -24.49 26.28
N GLY A 48 -11.42 -25.22 26.16
CA GLY A 48 -10.21 -24.98 26.95
C GLY A 48 -9.42 -23.74 26.52
N ALA A 49 -8.47 -23.31 27.35
CA ALA A 49 -7.61 -22.16 27.09
C ALA A 49 -6.88 -22.28 25.72
N PRO A 50 -6.67 -21.16 25.00
CA PRO A 50 -5.95 -21.16 23.74
C PRO A 50 -4.54 -21.73 23.93
N ARG A 51 -4.11 -22.60 23.01
CA ARG A 51 -2.75 -23.16 23.01
C ARG A 51 -1.87 -22.45 21.99
N LEU A 52 -0.58 -22.38 22.26
CA LEU A 52 0.39 -21.84 21.31
C LEU A 52 0.41 -22.67 20.00
N ARG A 53 0.44 -21.96 18.87
CA ARG A 53 0.40 -22.52 17.52
C ARG A 53 1.53 -22.03 16.60
N GLY A 54 2.25 -20.99 17.02
CA GLY A 54 3.45 -20.45 16.38
C GLY A 54 3.89 -19.18 17.10
N CYS A 55 5.19 -18.92 17.23
CA CYS A 55 5.69 -17.65 17.78
C CYS A 55 7.11 -17.37 17.35
N ILE A 56 7.29 -16.38 16.47
CA ILE A 56 8.59 -15.96 15.95
C ILE A 56 8.63 -14.43 15.91
N GLY A 57 9.82 -13.86 16.13
CA GLY A 57 10.07 -12.44 16.12
C GLY A 57 11.54 -12.13 15.89
N ASN A 58 11.88 -10.85 15.95
CA ASN A 58 13.24 -10.32 15.82
C ASN A 58 13.61 -9.34 16.93
N PHE A 59 14.90 -9.07 17.02
CA PHE A 59 15.48 -8.00 17.83
C PHE A 59 16.03 -6.84 17.00
N GLU A 60 16.11 -7.02 15.68
CA GLU A 60 16.46 -5.95 14.74
C GLU A 60 15.19 -5.20 14.37
N ALA A 61 15.24 -3.88 14.45
CA ALA A 61 14.13 -3.05 14.05
C ALA A 61 13.88 -3.21 12.54
N LEU A 62 12.63 -3.51 12.16
CA LEU A 62 12.19 -3.57 10.77
C LEU A 62 11.02 -2.61 10.56
N PRO A 63 10.82 -2.10 9.33
CA PRO A 63 9.59 -1.41 8.95
C PRO A 63 8.38 -2.23 9.40
N LEU A 64 7.44 -1.58 10.08
CA LEU A 64 6.44 -2.27 10.88
C LEU A 64 5.53 -3.14 10.01
N GLY A 65 5.11 -2.62 8.84
CA GLY A 65 4.29 -3.37 7.90
C GLY A 65 4.98 -4.62 7.37
N GLU A 66 6.21 -4.48 6.89
CA GLU A 66 7.03 -5.57 6.36
C GLU A 66 7.33 -6.63 7.43
N GLY A 67 7.82 -6.19 8.59
CA GLY A 67 8.14 -7.08 9.70
C GLY A 67 6.92 -7.87 10.19
N LEU A 68 5.75 -7.23 10.32
CA LEU A 68 4.53 -7.93 10.73
C LEU A 68 4.09 -8.98 9.71
N ALA A 69 4.17 -8.68 8.41
CA ALA A 69 3.80 -9.63 7.37
C ALA A 69 4.76 -10.83 7.31
N ASP A 70 6.07 -10.58 7.36
CA ASP A 70 7.09 -11.62 7.30
C ASP A 70 7.06 -12.51 8.54
N TYR A 71 7.07 -11.92 9.74
CA TYR A 71 7.04 -12.71 10.97
C TYR A 71 5.71 -13.40 11.22
N ALA A 72 4.59 -12.89 10.66
CA ALA A 72 3.33 -13.63 10.60
C ALA A 72 3.46 -14.92 9.79
N LYS A 73 4.05 -14.84 8.58
CA LYS A 73 4.25 -16.01 7.71
C LYS A 73 5.26 -16.98 8.29
N ILE A 74 6.39 -16.49 8.79
CA ILE A 74 7.43 -17.33 9.40
C ILE A 74 6.86 -18.07 10.62
N SER A 75 6.18 -17.36 11.52
CA SER A 75 5.57 -18.00 12.70
C SER A 75 4.43 -18.96 12.37
N ALA A 76 3.71 -18.76 11.26
CA ALA A 76 2.61 -19.63 10.84
C ALA A 76 3.06 -20.87 10.05
N PHE A 77 4.10 -20.75 9.23
CA PHE A 77 4.46 -21.77 8.23
C PHE A 77 5.88 -22.33 8.36
N GLN A 78 6.77 -21.65 9.08
CA GLN A 78 8.20 -22.00 9.16
C GLN A 78 8.69 -22.22 10.61
N ASP A 79 7.81 -22.11 11.60
CA ASP A 79 8.13 -22.43 12.99
C ASP A 79 8.21 -23.96 13.17
N HIS A 80 9.42 -24.52 13.08
CA HIS A 80 9.67 -25.98 13.14
C HIS A 80 9.12 -26.71 14.37
N ARG A 81 8.70 -25.99 15.41
CA ARG A 81 8.04 -26.60 16.59
C ARG A 81 6.60 -27.03 16.29
N PHE A 82 6.02 -26.58 15.19
CA PHE A 82 4.63 -26.84 14.81
C PHE A 82 4.51 -27.14 13.31
N ASP A 83 3.51 -27.93 12.92
CA ASP A 83 3.18 -28.09 11.50
C ASP A 83 2.71 -26.77 10.88
N PRO A 84 2.87 -26.52 9.57
CA PRO A 84 2.33 -25.32 8.93
C PRO A 84 0.83 -25.15 9.17
N ILE A 85 0.38 -23.93 9.52
CA ILE A 85 -1.03 -23.62 9.74
C ILE A 85 -1.83 -23.86 8.46
N SER A 86 -2.97 -24.55 8.56
CA SER A 86 -3.87 -24.80 7.44
C SER A 86 -5.06 -23.83 7.40
N ALA A 87 -5.67 -23.65 6.22
CA ALA A 87 -6.87 -22.81 6.06
C ALA A 87 -8.04 -23.24 6.99
N LYS A 88 -8.13 -24.53 7.33
CA LYS A 88 -9.16 -25.08 8.24
C LYS A 88 -8.94 -24.66 9.70
N GLU A 89 -7.75 -24.21 10.06
CA GLU A 89 -7.43 -23.75 11.41
C GLU A 89 -7.79 -22.27 11.61
N LEU A 90 -7.84 -21.48 10.54
CA LEU A 90 -8.06 -20.03 10.59
C LEU A 90 -9.21 -19.61 11.52
N PRO A 91 -10.43 -20.20 11.46
CA PRO A 91 -11.55 -19.79 12.30
C PRO A 91 -11.33 -19.94 13.80
N ARG A 92 -10.26 -20.60 14.23
CA ARG A 92 -9.93 -20.84 15.64
C ARG A 92 -8.69 -20.10 16.09
N LEU A 93 -8.06 -19.31 15.22
CA LEU A 93 -6.81 -18.63 15.55
C LEU A 93 -7.06 -17.32 16.29
N GLU A 94 -6.08 -16.97 17.11
CA GLU A 94 -5.86 -15.66 17.71
C GLU A 94 -4.44 -15.22 17.33
N CYS A 95 -4.30 -14.00 16.82
CA CYS A 95 -3.02 -13.37 16.54
C CYS A 95 -2.64 -12.43 17.68
N GLY A 96 -1.45 -12.59 18.23
CA GLY A 96 -0.83 -11.67 19.18
C GLY A 96 0.38 -10.98 18.54
N VAL A 97 0.41 -9.66 18.61
CA VAL A 97 1.57 -8.85 18.19
C VAL A 97 2.18 -8.20 19.43
N SER A 98 3.49 -8.33 19.60
CA SER A 98 4.25 -7.64 20.65
C SER A 98 5.29 -6.75 20.00
N LEU A 99 5.19 -5.44 20.19
CA LEU A 99 6.20 -4.47 19.76
C LEU A 99 7.12 -4.17 20.94
N LEU A 100 8.43 -4.31 20.73
CA LEU A 100 9.43 -4.04 21.74
C LEU A 100 9.94 -2.61 21.59
N MET A 101 10.03 -1.90 22.70
CA MET A 101 10.31 -0.45 22.73
C MET A 101 11.28 -0.15 23.88
N ASP A 102 11.90 1.02 23.83
CA ASP A 102 12.66 1.60 24.94
C ASP A 102 13.80 0.69 25.44
N PHE A 103 14.64 0.21 24.50
CA PHE A 103 15.81 -0.61 24.84
C PHE A 103 16.87 0.23 25.55
N GLU A 104 17.22 -0.18 26.77
CA GLU A 104 18.26 0.44 27.59
C GLU A 104 19.24 -0.64 28.07
N THR A 105 20.54 -0.32 28.10
CA THR A 105 21.53 -1.21 28.72
C THR A 105 21.45 -1.04 30.23
N CYS A 106 21.35 -2.15 30.95
CA CYS A 106 21.27 -2.17 32.41
C CYS A 106 22.66 -1.94 33.01
N ASP A 107 22.74 -1.27 34.15
CA ASP A 107 24.00 -1.07 34.88
C ASP A 107 24.57 -2.40 35.39
N ASP A 108 23.68 -3.32 35.79
CA ASP A 108 24.01 -4.70 36.12
C ASP A 108 22.88 -5.66 35.71
N TYR A 109 23.11 -6.97 35.88
CA TYR A 109 22.16 -8.01 35.47
C TYR A 109 20.84 -8.06 36.27
N LEU A 110 20.70 -7.23 37.32
CA LEU A 110 19.52 -7.07 38.16
C LEU A 110 18.85 -5.69 37.98
N ASP A 111 19.42 -4.77 37.20
CA ASP A 111 18.91 -3.42 36.94
C ASP A 111 17.76 -3.39 35.91
N TRP A 112 16.68 -4.07 36.27
CA TRP A 112 15.41 -4.11 35.56
C TRP A 112 14.27 -4.41 36.56
N GLU A 113 13.01 -4.41 36.15
CA GLU A 113 11.88 -4.62 37.06
C GLU A 113 11.02 -5.79 36.61
N LEU A 114 10.70 -6.69 37.54
CA LEU A 114 9.87 -7.87 37.27
C LEU A 114 8.46 -7.42 36.86
N GLY A 115 7.96 -7.96 35.75
CA GLY A 115 6.63 -7.65 35.23
C GLY A 115 6.55 -6.34 34.44
N THR A 116 7.50 -5.42 34.63
CA THR A 116 7.59 -4.17 33.84
C THR A 116 8.49 -4.36 32.62
N HIS A 117 9.69 -4.91 32.82
CA HIS A 117 10.73 -4.98 31.81
C HIS A 117 10.92 -6.38 31.26
N GLY A 118 11.10 -6.48 29.94
CA GLY A 118 11.70 -7.62 29.28
C GLY A 118 13.22 -7.53 29.38
N ILE A 119 13.91 -8.66 29.23
CA ILE A 119 15.36 -8.72 29.25
C ILE A 119 15.89 -9.29 27.94
N TYR A 120 16.98 -8.71 27.46
CA TYR A 120 17.81 -9.23 26.37
C TYR A 120 19.21 -9.44 26.93
N VAL A 121 19.64 -10.70 27.00
CA VAL A 121 20.88 -11.11 27.65
C VAL A 121 21.85 -11.56 26.57
N GLU A 122 23.04 -10.95 26.54
CA GLU A 122 24.13 -11.27 25.63
C GLU A 122 25.40 -11.59 26.41
N PHE A 123 26.07 -12.68 26.04
CA PHE A 123 27.31 -13.08 26.70
C PHE A 123 28.20 -13.87 25.73
N VAL A 124 29.51 -13.76 25.96
CA VAL A 124 30.49 -14.58 25.23
C VAL A 124 30.32 -16.02 25.67
N ASN A 125 30.31 -16.95 24.71
CA ASN A 125 30.14 -18.37 24.98
C ASN A 125 31.27 -18.87 25.89
N PRO A 126 30.99 -19.25 27.16
CA PRO A 126 32.03 -19.65 28.12
C PRO A 126 32.71 -20.97 27.75
N ALA A 127 32.12 -21.75 26.83
CA ALA A 127 32.76 -22.95 26.29
C ALA A 127 33.95 -22.62 25.37
N LEU A 128 34.12 -21.35 24.97
CA LEU A 128 35.27 -20.86 24.25
C LEU A 128 36.33 -20.45 25.27
N ASN A 129 37.38 -21.25 25.40
CA ASN A 129 38.49 -20.99 26.31
C ASN A 129 39.35 -19.84 25.73
N LEU A 130 38.90 -18.60 25.90
CA LEU A 130 39.60 -17.40 25.43
C LEU A 130 40.70 -17.04 26.43
N LEU A 131 41.93 -17.47 26.20
CA LEU A 131 43.09 -17.00 26.96
C LEU A 131 43.43 -15.57 26.53
N PRO A 132 43.78 -14.66 27.46
CA PRO A 132 44.26 -13.33 27.10
C PRO A 132 45.65 -13.45 26.48
N THR A 133 45.82 -12.95 25.26
CA THR A 133 47.15 -12.78 24.65
C THR A 133 47.87 -11.60 25.33
N ASN A 134 48.90 -11.93 26.11
CA ASN A 134 50.00 -11.08 26.60
C ASN A 134 49.71 -9.63 27.04
N GLY A 135 49.95 -9.41 28.33
CA GLY A 135 49.79 -8.19 29.10
C GLY A 135 50.17 -6.87 28.42
N TYR A 136 49.25 -5.92 28.53
CA TYR A 136 49.57 -4.52 28.85
C TYR A 136 48.53 -4.01 29.85
N SER A 137 49.02 -3.58 31.00
CA SER A 137 48.29 -2.77 31.96
C SER A 137 48.20 -1.36 31.42
N THR A 138 47.01 -0.79 31.30
CA THR A 138 46.83 0.67 31.35
C THR A 138 45.48 1.03 31.97
N HIS A 139 45.58 1.68 33.13
CA HIS A 139 44.57 2.59 33.64
C HIS A 139 44.04 3.52 32.54
N LEU A 140 42.71 3.71 32.48
CA LEU A 140 42.10 4.89 31.88
C LEU A 140 41.59 5.80 33.00
N PRO A 141 41.84 7.13 32.93
CA PRO A 141 41.39 8.08 33.95
C PRO A 141 39.87 8.35 33.84
N PRO A 142 39.21 8.83 34.90
CA PRO A 142 37.77 9.09 34.88
C PRO A 142 37.48 10.39 34.11
N GLY A 143 36.59 10.35 33.11
CA GLY A 143 36.04 11.58 32.52
C GLY A 143 35.70 11.59 31.02
N THR A 144 35.85 10.50 30.26
CA THR A 144 35.58 10.51 28.81
C THR A 144 34.43 9.57 28.44
N GLN A 145 33.30 10.14 27.97
CA GLN A 145 32.21 9.38 27.34
C GLN A 145 32.63 8.92 25.93
N PRO A 146 32.29 7.68 25.50
CA PRO A 146 32.52 7.25 24.13
C PRO A 146 31.40 7.73 23.18
N PRO A 147 31.73 8.03 21.90
CA PRO A 147 30.78 8.58 20.94
C PRO A 147 29.74 7.55 20.47
N GLN A 148 28.51 8.03 20.24
CA GLN A 148 27.31 7.26 19.87
C GLN A 148 27.24 6.77 18.41
N THR A 149 28.35 6.65 17.67
CA THR A 149 28.30 6.27 16.25
C THR A 149 29.45 5.35 15.86
N ALA A 150 29.23 4.02 15.94
CA ALA A 150 29.89 3.01 15.11
C ALA A 150 29.29 1.61 15.37
N TYR A 151 28.24 1.23 14.63
CA TYR A 151 27.92 -0.18 14.44
C TYR A 151 28.58 -0.68 13.15
N ARG A 152 28.94 -1.97 13.13
CA ARG A 152 29.36 -2.81 11.98
C ARG A 152 30.88 -2.93 11.72
N SER A 153 31.50 -3.92 12.38
CA SER A 153 32.44 -4.90 11.79
C SER A 153 33.36 -5.49 12.87
N LEU A 154 33.45 -6.81 12.94
CA LEU A 154 34.40 -7.54 13.80
C LEU A 154 35.87 -7.47 13.30
N SER A 155 36.19 -6.57 12.36
CA SER A 155 37.54 -6.47 11.78
C SER A 155 38.58 -5.76 12.66
N HIS A 156 38.20 -5.23 13.83
CA HIS A 156 39.08 -4.41 14.67
C HIS A 156 39.36 -4.98 16.09
N LEU A 157 38.94 -6.21 16.39
CA LEU A 157 39.42 -6.92 17.58
C LEU A 157 40.77 -7.60 17.27
N PRO A 158 41.76 -7.59 18.18
CA PRO A 158 42.97 -8.39 18.00
C PRO A 158 42.57 -9.86 17.80
N LYS A 159 43.24 -10.56 16.87
CA LYS A 159 42.96 -11.96 16.52
C LYS A 159 43.06 -12.83 17.78
N LEU A 160 41.93 -13.13 18.42
CA LEU A 160 41.83 -14.08 19.52
C LEU A 160 41.92 -15.49 18.96
N GLU A 161 42.99 -16.22 19.29
CA GLU A 161 43.08 -17.65 19.02
C GLU A 161 42.09 -18.41 19.90
N VAL A 162 41.15 -19.12 19.27
CA VAL A 162 40.14 -19.93 19.95
C VAL A 162 40.70 -21.33 20.20
N HIS A 163 40.97 -21.69 21.45
CA HIS A 163 41.33 -23.07 21.80
C HIS A 163 40.05 -23.86 22.15
N VAL A 164 39.59 -24.71 21.22
CA VAL A 164 38.37 -25.53 21.38
C VAL A 164 38.74 -26.92 21.95
N PRO A 165 38.08 -27.41 23.02
CA PRO A 165 38.29 -28.76 23.51
C PRO A 165 37.97 -29.83 22.45
N ARG A 166 38.77 -30.90 22.39
CA ARG A 166 38.77 -31.96 21.36
C ARG A 166 37.44 -32.73 21.13
N SER A 167 36.35 -32.42 21.83
CA SER A 167 35.06 -33.13 21.71
C SER A 167 33.98 -32.40 20.88
N GLN A 168 34.23 -31.21 20.33
CA GLN A 168 33.24 -30.48 19.52
C GLN A 168 33.84 -29.87 18.24
N ASN A 169 33.09 -29.95 17.14
CA ASN A 169 33.52 -29.45 15.82
C ASN A 169 33.50 -27.90 15.82
N PRO A 170 34.66 -27.22 15.65
CA PRO A 170 34.81 -25.79 15.90
C PRO A 170 34.07 -24.87 14.91
N ARG A 171 33.56 -25.37 13.78
CA ARG A 171 32.90 -24.56 12.74
C ARG A 171 31.47 -24.12 13.06
N ASN A 172 30.85 -24.65 14.12
CA ASN A 172 29.44 -24.40 14.46
C ASN A 172 29.22 -23.69 15.81
N LEU A 173 30.28 -23.27 16.50
CA LEU A 173 30.16 -22.61 17.82
C LEU A 173 29.93 -21.10 17.63
N LYS A 174 28.77 -20.59 18.06
CA LYS A 174 28.51 -19.15 18.14
C LYS A 174 29.40 -18.52 19.22
N VAL A 175 30.11 -17.45 18.84
CA VAL A 175 31.03 -16.70 19.74
C VAL A 175 30.25 -15.93 20.81
N VAL A 176 29.12 -15.34 20.42
CA VAL A 176 28.20 -14.65 21.33
C VAL A 176 26.90 -15.43 21.36
N LEU A 177 26.43 -15.72 22.57
CA LEU A 177 25.12 -16.28 22.83
C LEU A 177 24.20 -15.17 23.31
N HIS A 178 22.96 -15.19 22.83
CA HIS A 178 21.95 -14.25 23.26
C HIS A 178 20.59 -14.90 23.40
N ALA A 179 19.78 -14.38 24.31
CA ALA A 179 18.39 -14.77 24.46
C ALA A 179 17.59 -13.65 25.08
N THR A 180 16.28 -13.79 24.98
CA THR A 180 15.33 -12.83 25.50
C THR A 180 14.22 -13.49 26.32
N PHE A 181 13.66 -12.70 27.23
CA PHE A 181 12.34 -12.94 27.78
C PHE A 181 11.52 -11.65 27.81
N LEU A 182 10.25 -11.75 27.45
CA LEU A 182 9.27 -10.66 27.53
C LEU A 182 8.91 -10.38 29.01
N PRO A 183 8.38 -9.17 29.33
CA PRO A 183 8.06 -8.77 30.70
C PRO A 183 7.21 -9.77 31.49
N GLU A 184 6.29 -10.47 30.84
CA GLU A 184 5.36 -11.39 31.49
C GLU A 184 5.99 -12.76 31.87
N VAL A 185 7.15 -13.12 31.30
CA VAL A 185 7.67 -14.49 31.42
C VAL A 185 8.13 -14.80 32.85
N ALA A 186 8.94 -13.92 33.45
CA ALA A 186 9.47 -14.18 34.79
C ALA A 186 8.35 -14.27 35.85
N PRO A 187 7.38 -13.32 35.91
CA PRO A 187 6.24 -13.46 36.81
C PRO A 187 5.41 -14.73 36.57
N ALA A 188 5.14 -15.09 35.31
CA ALA A 188 4.34 -16.27 34.98
C ALA A 188 5.00 -17.60 35.40
N GLN A 189 6.33 -17.63 35.47
CA GLN A 189 7.10 -18.79 35.92
C GLN A 189 7.42 -18.76 37.42
N GLY A 190 7.05 -17.69 38.14
CA GLY A 190 7.44 -17.47 39.53
C GLY A 190 8.95 -17.24 39.71
N TRP A 191 9.63 -16.74 38.67
CA TRP A 191 11.07 -16.51 38.66
C TRP A 191 11.43 -15.18 39.30
N GLY A 192 12.49 -15.18 40.13
CA GLY A 192 13.20 -13.96 40.50
C GLY A 192 14.08 -13.46 39.35
N LYS A 193 14.71 -12.29 39.53
CA LYS A 193 15.57 -11.69 38.50
C LYS A 193 16.75 -12.58 38.12
N VAL A 194 17.38 -13.23 39.10
CA VAL A 194 18.48 -14.18 38.89
C VAL A 194 18.02 -15.36 38.05
N ASP A 195 16.89 -15.97 38.43
CA ASP A 195 16.37 -17.15 37.74
C ASP A 195 16.05 -16.84 36.27
N ALA A 196 15.51 -15.64 36.00
CA ALA A 196 15.21 -15.19 34.65
C ALA A 196 16.48 -15.02 33.79
N VAL A 197 17.55 -14.43 34.34
CA VAL A 197 18.84 -14.28 33.64
C VAL A 197 19.47 -15.65 33.38
N ASP A 198 19.49 -16.53 34.37
CA ASP A 198 20.02 -17.89 34.24
C ASP A 198 19.22 -18.70 33.20
N ALA A 199 17.90 -18.60 33.22
CA ALA A 199 17.03 -19.23 32.24
C ALA A 199 17.26 -18.67 30.84
N ALA A 200 17.54 -17.37 30.70
CA ALA A 200 17.84 -16.75 29.41
C ALA A 200 19.17 -17.28 28.86
N MET A 201 20.20 -17.37 29.71
CA MET A 201 21.49 -17.96 29.31
C MET A 201 21.34 -19.41 28.85
N ARG A 202 20.53 -20.21 29.56
CA ARG A 202 20.22 -21.59 29.13
C ARG A 202 19.47 -21.63 27.80
N LYS A 203 18.48 -20.75 27.62
CA LYS A 203 17.72 -20.59 26.37
C LYS A 203 18.61 -20.16 25.20
N ALA A 204 19.67 -19.39 25.44
CA ALA A 204 20.66 -19.02 24.44
C ALA A 204 21.51 -20.20 23.95
N GLY A 205 21.39 -21.37 24.60
CA GLY A 205 22.06 -22.61 24.24
C GLY A 205 23.20 -23.01 25.20
N PHE A 206 23.42 -22.26 26.29
CA PHE A 206 24.43 -22.63 27.29
C PHE A 206 23.95 -23.79 28.16
N LYS A 207 24.76 -24.85 28.24
CA LYS A 207 24.42 -26.10 28.97
C LYS A 207 25.18 -26.28 30.29
N GLY A 208 26.08 -25.35 30.64
CA GLY A 208 26.88 -25.43 31.88
C GLY A 208 26.20 -24.80 33.09
N ALA A 209 26.90 -24.79 34.23
CA ALA A 209 26.47 -24.06 35.42
C ALA A 209 26.64 -22.55 35.22
N VAL A 210 25.62 -21.76 35.56
CA VAL A 210 25.67 -20.30 35.47
C VAL A 210 26.22 -19.72 36.77
N THR A 211 27.44 -19.16 36.74
CA THR A 211 28.08 -18.58 37.93
C THR A 211 27.72 -17.11 38.13
N VAL A 212 28.14 -16.51 39.25
CA VAL A 212 27.94 -15.08 39.53
C VAL A 212 28.79 -14.22 38.59
N GLU A 213 30.01 -14.65 38.29
CA GLU A 213 30.95 -13.96 37.40
C GLU A 213 30.40 -13.93 35.98
N MET A 214 29.79 -15.03 35.53
CA MET A 214 29.12 -15.08 34.23
C MET A 214 27.96 -14.09 34.13
N ARG A 215 27.14 -13.99 35.17
CA ARG A 215 26.05 -13.01 35.25
C ARG A 215 26.56 -11.58 35.20
N ARG A 216 27.64 -11.27 35.94
CA ARG A 216 28.29 -9.96 35.92
C ARG A 216 28.92 -9.62 34.58
N ALA A 217 29.43 -10.61 33.85
CA ALA A 217 30.04 -10.43 32.54
C ALA A 217 29.01 -10.34 31.40
N ALA A 218 27.76 -10.73 31.64
CA ALA A 218 26.70 -10.65 30.64
C ALA A 218 26.21 -9.22 30.49
N ARG A 219 26.03 -8.79 29.24
CA ARG A 219 25.32 -7.56 28.94
C ARG A 219 23.83 -7.85 29.01
N VAL A 220 23.12 -7.13 29.87
CA VAL A 220 21.67 -7.20 29.97
C VAL A 220 21.10 -5.87 29.49
N SER A 221 20.19 -5.92 28.53
CA SER A 221 19.37 -4.78 28.13
C SER A 221 17.95 -5.00 28.59
N ARG A 222 17.33 -3.97 29.16
CA ARG A 222 15.90 -3.94 29.49
C ARG A 222 15.13 -3.27 28.37
N TYR A 223 13.88 -3.67 28.20
CA TYR A 223 12.96 -3.04 27.25
C TYR A 223 11.52 -3.16 27.74
N GLN A 224 10.63 -2.36 27.20
CA GLN A 224 9.18 -2.49 27.41
C GLN A 224 8.53 -3.15 26.19
N SER A 225 7.36 -3.77 26.40
CA SER A 225 6.57 -4.29 25.30
C SER A 225 5.15 -3.74 25.33
N LYS A 226 4.60 -3.47 24.13
CA LYS A 226 3.18 -3.22 23.94
C LYS A 226 2.60 -4.38 23.15
N LYS A 227 1.55 -4.98 23.71
CA LYS A 227 0.93 -6.19 23.16
C LYS A 227 -0.51 -5.94 22.78
N VAL A 228 -0.90 -6.49 21.64
CA VAL A 228 -2.28 -6.56 21.19
C VAL A 228 -2.61 -7.99 20.79
N LYS A 229 -3.86 -8.38 20.97
CA LYS A 229 -4.38 -9.68 20.54
C LYS A 229 -5.70 -9.47 19.83
N VAL A 230 -5.90 -10.18 18.73
CA VAL A 230 -7.17 -10.20 17.99
C VAL A 230 -7.48 -11.62 17.55
N SER A 231 -8.76 -11.98 17.55
CA SER A 231 -9.25 -13.26 17.05
C SER A 231 -9.51 -13.21 15.55
N TYR A 232 -9.62 -14.39 14.93
CA TYR A 232 -10.04 -14.48 13.54
C TYR A 232 -11.44 -13.92 13.32
N GLU A 233 -12.35 -14.09 14.28
CA GLU A 233 -13.70 -13.52 14.19
C GLU A 233 -13.67 -11.98 14.21
N GLU A 234 -12.81 -11.37 15.04
CA GLU A 234 -12.61 -9.92 15.06
C GLU A 234 -12.00 -9.42 13.75
N TRP A 235 -11.02 -10.14 13.19
CA TRP A 235 -10.47 -9.84 11.86
C TRP A 235 -11.54 -9.95 10.76
N GLN A 236 -12.41 -10.97 10.78
CA GLN A 236 -13.50 -11.09 9.82
C GLN A 236 -14.55 -9.99 9.96
N ALA A 237 -14.88 -9.60 11.20
CA ALA A 237 -15.78 -8.47 11.47
C ALA A 237 -15.17 -7.18 10.94
N TRP A 238 -13.90 -6.91 11.27
CA TRP A 238 -13.15 -5.79 10.73
C TRP A 238 -13.15 -5.81 9.19
N ARG A 239 -12.86 -6.92 8.52
CA ARG A 239 -12.93 -7.00 7.04
C ARG A 239 -14.31 -6.71 6.47
N LYS A 240 -15.38 -7.13 7.15
CA LYS A 240 -16.76 -6.83 6.74
C LYS A 240 -17.10 -5.36 6.94
N GLU A 241 -16.67 -4.77 8.05
CA GLU A 241 -16.82 -3.35 8.34
C GLU A 241 -16.02 -2.50 7.35
N GLN A 242 -14.77 -2.88 7.05
CA GLN A 242 -14.01 -2.30 5.95
C GLN A 242 -14.77 -2.46 4.62
N GLY A 243 -15.39 -3.61 4.35
CA GLY A 243 -16.22 -3.82 3.16
C GLY A 243 -17.56 -3.05 3.13
N GLN A 244 -18.09 -2.62 4.28
CA GLN A 244 -19.34 -1.84 4.41
C GLN A 244 -19.09 -0.33 4.46
N ILE A 245 -18.01 0.11 5.10
CA ILE A 245 -17.49 1.48 5.06
C ILE A 245 -16.89 1.77 3.67
N HIS A 246 -16.40 0.74 2.97
CA HIS A 246 -15.88 0.80 1.60
C HIS A 246 -16.75 0.08 0.56
N ALA A 247 -18.06 0.37 0.53
CA ALA A 247 -18.70 0.51 -0.78
C ALA A 247 -17.88 1.55 -1.58
N PRO A 248 -17.50 1.25 -2.83
CA PRO A 248 -16.15 1.51 -3.34
C PRO A 248 -15.79 3.00 -3.36
N GLN A 249 -14.97 3.42 -2.39
CA GLN A 249 -14.06 4.55 -2.52
C GLN A 249 -12.70 4.13 -1.97
N ALA A 250 -11.70 4.22 -2.84
CA ALA A 250 -10.40 3.61 -2.75
C ALA A 250 -9.49 4.21 -1.67
N MET A 251 -8.75 3.35 -0.96
CA MET A 251 -7.38 3.65 -0.51
C MET A 251 -6.42 2.52 -0.93
N ALA A 252 -6.46 2.15 -2.21
CA ALA A 252 -5.20 1.87 -2.88
C ALA A 252 -4.47 3.22 -2.99
N ALA A 253 -3.16 3.29 -2.74
CA ALA A 253 -2.36 4.46 -3.09
C ALA A 253 -2.82 4.93 -4.49
N GLN A 254 -3.40 6.13 -4.56
CA GLN A 254 -4.04 6.63 -5.78
C GLN A 254 -2.96 6.73 -6.85
N LYS A 255 -2.92 5.74 -7.75
CA LYS A 255 -1.93 5.70 -8.81
C LYS A 255 -2.22 6.84 -9.77
N THR A 256 -1.20 7.60 -10.10
CA THR A 256 -1.26 8.61 -11.16
C THR A 256 -0.99 7.95 -12.51
N GLY A 257 -1.66 8.42 -13.56
CA GLY A 257 -1.49 7.91 -14.92
C GLY A 257 -2.79 7.90 -15.71
N THR A 258 -2.77 7.29 -16.90
CA THR A 258 -3.85 7.38 -17.90
C THR A 258 -4.86 6.25 -17.87
N ARG A 259 -4.70 5.28 -16.94
CA ARG A 259 -5.58 4.10 -16.85
C ARG A 259 -6.89 4.44 -16.16
N LEU A 260 -7.93 3.66 -16.47
CA LEU A 260 -9.22 3.74 -15.78
C LEU A 260 -9.03 3.62 -14.26
N GLY A 261 -9.61 4.55 -13.50
CA GLY A 261 -9.53 4.61 -12.04
C GLY A 261 -8.26 5.26 -11.48
N TYR A 262 -7.32 5.71 -12.34
CA TYR A 262 -6.12 6.43 -11.89
C TYR A 262 -6.43 7.93 -11.77
N ILE A 263 -5.65 8.61 -10.92
CA ILE A 263 -5.65 10.06 -10.87
C ILE A 263 -4.96 10.60 -12.12
N ALA A 264 -5.65 11.47 -12.85
CA ALA A 264 -5.15 12.13 -14.03
C ALA A 264 -3.86 12.89 -13.67
N PRO A 265 -2.74 12.75 -14.43
CA PRO A 265 -1.51 13.46 -14.13
C PRO A 265 -1.68 15.00 -14.09
N ASP A 266 -1.11 15.67 -13.07
CA ASP A 266 -1.08 17.14 -13.02
C ASP A 266 0.01 17.69 -13.95
N PHE A 267 -0.24 18.86 -14.53
CA PHE A 267 0.71 19.57 -15.39
C PHE A 267 0.41 21.07 -15.41
N GLU A 268 1.39 21.86 -15.84
CA GLU A 268 1.18 23.26 -16.21
C GLU A 268 1.27 23.41 -17.72
N ALA A 269 0.39 24.20 -18.33
CA ALA A 269 0.41 24.46 -19.76
C ALA A 269 -0.11 25.86 -20.11
N GLN A 270 0.30 26.35 -21.28
CA GLN A 270 -0.29 27.54 -21.89
C GLN A 270 -1.55 27.13 -22.66
N THR A 271 -2.61 27.93 -22.54
CA THR A 271 -3.85 27.73 -23.28
C THR A 271 -4.31 29.01 -23.94
N THR A 272 -5.29 28.91 -24.84
CA THR A 272 -5.97 30.06 -25.44
C THR A 272 -6.68 30.99 -24.44
N GLN A 273 -6.81 30.58 -23.17
CA GLN A 273 -7.38 31.38 -22.08
C GLN A 273 -6.38 31.69 -20.97
N GLY A 274 -5.08 31.54 -21.25
CA GLY A 274 -3.99 31.78 -20.30
C GLY A 274 -3.37 30.51 -19.74
N LYS A 275 -2.41 30.68 -18.83
CA LYS A 275 -1.69 29.58 -18.19
C LYS A 275 -2.60 28.88 -17.18
N ILE A 276 -2.55 27.55 -17.15
CA ILE A 276 -3.27 26.74 -16.16
C ILE A 276 -2.31 25.79 -15.42
N ARG A 277 -2.71 25.40 -14.22
CA ARG A 277 -2.34 24.12 -13.60
C ARG A 277 -3.55 23.19 -13.72
N PHE A 278 -3.36 22.00 -14.28
CA PHE A 278 -4.47 21.16 -14.69
C PHE A 278 -5.36 20.74 -13.52
N HIS A 279 -4.78 20.35 -12.38
CA HIS A 279 -5.54 19.97 -11.19
C HIS A 279 -6.37 21.10 -10.59
N GLU A 280 -5.90 22.35 -10.69
CA GLU A 280 -6.66 23.53 -10.29
C GLU A 280 -7.81 23.79 -11.28
N PHE A 281 -7.56 23.63 -12.58
CA PHE A 281 -8.57 23.79 -13.63
C PHE A 281 -9.74 22.80 -13.47
N ILE A 282 -9.45 21.54 -13.15
CA ILE A 282 -10.46 20.47 -13.03
C ILE A 282 -11.07 20.31 -11.64
N ASP A 283 -10.64 21.11 -10.66
CA ASP A 283 -11.03 20.89 -9.27
C ASP A 283 -12.55 20.93 -9.05
N GLY A 284 -13.10 19.86 -8.48
CA GLY A 284 -14.53 19.73 -8.22
C GLY A 284 -15.43 19.60 -9.46
N LYS A 285 -14.87 19.46 -10.66
CA LYS A 285 -15.62 19.47 -11.93
C LYS A 285 -15.38 18.22 -12.76
N TRP A 286 -16.42 17.74 -13.42
CA TRP A 286 -16.24 16.78 -14.51
C TRP A 286 -15.54 17.49 -15.67
N THR A 287 -14.53 16.86 -16.25
CA THR A 287 -13.73 17.46 -17.32
C THR A 287 -13.52 16.47 -18.47
N ILE A 288 -13.71 16.96 -19.70
CA ILE A 288 -13.29 16.29 -20.93
C ILE A 288 -11.97 16.90 -21.36
N LEU A 289 -10.89 16.12 -21.32
CA LEU A 289 -9.62 16.45 -21.96
C LEU A 289 -9.54 15.69 -23.28
N PHE A 290 -9.37 16.38 -24.40
CA PHE A 290 -9.32 15.73 -25.71
C PHE A 290 -8.25 16.33 -26.62
N SER A 291 -7.54 15.48 -27.36
CA SER A 291 -6.52 15.90 -28.30
C SER A 291 -7.02 15.92 -29.75
N HIS A 292 -6.35 16.69 -30.61
CA HIS A 292 -6.49 16.63 -32.06
C HIS A 292 -5.11 16.71 -32.74
N PRO A 293 -4.88 16.00 -33.87
CA PRO A 293 -3.56 15.93 -34.48
C PRO A 293 -2.88 17.28 -34.74
N ALA A 294 -3.55 18.17 -35.47
CA ALA A 294 -3.02 19.48 -35.81
C ALA A 294 -4.13 20.49 -36.16
N ASP A 295 -3.84 21.76 -35.91
CA ASP A 295 -4.62 22.90 -36.41
C ASP A 295 -4.66 22.92 -37.95
N PHE A 296 -5.64 23.64 -38.52
CA PHE A 296 -5.82 23.80 -39.96
C PHE A 296 -6.00 22.48 -40.75
N THR A 297 -6.49 21.44 -40.09
CA THR A 297 -6.81 20.15 -40.72
C THR A 297 -8.32 19.92 -40.80
N PRO A 298 -8.82 19.22 -41.85
CA PRO A 298 -10.24 19.17 -42.16
C PRO A 298 -11.07 18.49 -41.07
N VAL A 299 -10.70 17.26 -40.67
CA VAL A 299 -11.45 16.51 -39.65
C VAL A 299 -11.39 17.20 -38.29
N CYS A 300 -10.26 17.79 -37.90
CA CYS A 300 -10.16 18.50 -36.62
C CYS A 300 -11.06 19.75 -36.61
N THR A 301 -11.20 20.41 -37.75
CA THR A 301 -12.08 21.60 -37.87
C THR A 301 -13.55 21.20 -37.69
N THR A 302 -13.98 20.07 -38.26
CA THR A 302 -15.34 19.58 -38.06
C THR A 302 -15.59 19.14 -36.61
N GLU A 303 -14.62 18.48 -35.99
CA GLU A 303 -14.71 18.02 -34.59
C GLU A 303 -14.79 19.17 -33.59
N LEU A 304 -13.91 20.18 -33.69
CA LEU A 304 -13.94 21.30 -32.74
C LEU A 304 -15.18 22.18 -32.94
N ALA A 305 -15.70 22.28 -34.17
CA ALA A 305 -16.98 22.93 -34.42
C ALA A 305 -18.14 22.17 -33.74
N GLU A 306 -18.16 20.85 -33.81
CA GLU A 306 -19.17 20.03 -33.14
C GLU A 306 -19.02 20.06 -31.61
N ALA A 307 -17.79 20.02 -31.09
CA ALA A 307 -17.49 20.19 -29.68
C ALA A 307 -18.04 21.53 -29.16
N ALA A 308 -17.81 22.63 -29.89
CA ALA A 308 -18.32 23.95 -29.52
C ALA A 308 -19.85 24.01 -29.57
N ARG A 309 -20.48 23.36 -30.57
CA ARG A 309 -21.93 23.26 -30.67
C ARG A 309 -22.56 22.52 -29.50
N LEU A 310 -21.91 21.44 -29.04
CA LEU A 310 -22.40 20.61 -27.93
C LEU A 310 -21.91 21.08 -26.55
N ALA A 311 -20.99 22.04 -26.47
CA ALA A 311 -20.49 22.58 -25.20
C ALA A 311 -21.61 22.98 -24.21
N PRO A 312 -22.73 23.60 -24.63
CA PRO A 312 -23.85 23.88 -23.73
C PRO A 312 -24.51 22.62 -23.13
N GLU A 313 -24.56 21.50 -23.87
CA GLU A 313 -25.10 20.24 -23.37
C GLU A 313 -24.19 19.57 -22.33
N PHE A 314 -22.87 19.69 -22.50
CA PHE A 314 -21.90 19.27 -21.48
C PHE A 314 -21.99 20.17 -20.23
N GLN A 315 -22.13 21.48 -20.42
CA GLN A 315 -22.26 22.43 -19.32
C GLN A 315 -23.51 22.18 -18.46
N LYS A 316 -24.65 21.83 -19.09
CA LYS A 316 -25.88 21.42 -18.37
C LYS A 316 -25.67 20.24 -17.41
N ARG A 317 -24.65 19.41 -17.67
CA ARG A 317 -24.25 18.25 -16.85
C ARG A 317 -23.11 18.57 -15.86
N GLY A 318 -22.72 19.84 -15.75
CA GLY A 318 -21.59 20.26 -14.93
C GLY A 318 -20.23 19.78 -15.47
N VAL A 319 -20.14 19.58 -16.80
CA VAL A 319 -18.92 19.11 -17.46
C VAL A 319 -18.27 20.27 -18.22
N GLN A 320 -16.98 20.48 -18.00
CA GLN A 320 -16.17 21.41 -18.78
C GLN A 320 -15.29 20.68 -19.78
N MET A 321 -14.79 21.41 -20.78
CA MET A 321 -13.99 20.86 -21.88
C MET A 321 -12.65 21.58 -21.96
N ILE A 322 -11.63 20.86 -22.43
CA ILE A 322 -10.33 21.43 -22.79
C ILE A 322 -9.71 20.61 -23.94
N GLY A 323 -9.37 21.30 -25.02
CA GLY A 323 -8.72 20.73 -26.19
C GLY A 323 -7.20 20.74 -26.05
N LEU A 324 -6.49 19.97 -26.87
CA LEU A 324 -5.03 19.94 -26.94
C LEU A 324 -4.53 19.61 -28.34
N SER A 325 -3.50 20.32 -28.81
CA SER A 325 -2.64 19.81 -29.88
C SER A 325 -1.20 20.27 -29.70
N CYS A 326 -0.32 19.72 -30.53
CA CYS A 326 1.11 20.04 -30.52
C CYS A 326 1.46 21.38 -31.22
N ASN A 327 0.47 22.19 -31.58
CA ASN A 327 0.69 23.48 -32.23
C ASN A 327 1.04 24.56 -31.19
N GLU A 328 1.57 25.68 -31.67
CA GLU A 328 1.82 26.86 -30.84
C GLU A 328 0.55 27.69 -30.60
N LEU A 329 0.54 28.47 -29.51
CA LEU A 329 -0.62 29.29 -29.10
C LEU A 329 -1.10 30.27 -30.18
N GLY A 330 -0.19 30.84 -30.96
CA GLY A 330 -0.51 31.74 -32.06
C GLY A 330 -1.25 31.05 -33.22
N SER A 331 -1.02 29.75 -33.41
CA SER A 331 -1.75 28.92 -34.39
C SER A 331 -3.21 28.76 -33.98
N HIS A 332 -3.46 28.35 -32.74
CA HIS A 332 -4.83 28.16 -32.23
C HIS A 332 -5.67 29.42 -32.36
N SER A 333 -5.11 30.58 -32.00
CA SER A 333 -5.81 31.87 -32.03
C SER A 333 -6.29 32.25 -33.43
N LYS A 334 -5.56 31.84 -34.47
CA LYS A 334 -5.96 32.04 -35.87
C LYS A 334 -7.00 30.99 -36.28
N TRP A 335 -6.74 29.72 -35.98
CA TRP A 335 -7.58 28.61 -36.40
C TRP A 335 -8.97 28.60 -35.75
N ILE A 336 -9.11 29.07 -34.51
CA ILE A 336 -10.42 29.27 -33.85
C ILE A 336 -11.36 30.12 -34.71
N LYS A 337 -10.84 31.11 -35.46
CA LYS A 337 -11.66 31.92 -36.36
C LYS A 337 -12.25 31.10 -37.50
N ASP A 338 -11.47 30.16 -38.05
CA ASP A 338 -11.92 29.26 -39.11
C ASP A 338 -12.96 28.27 -38.58
N ILE A 339 -12.73 27.71 -37.39
CA ILE A 339 -13.70 26.82 -36.72
C ILE A 339 -15.03 27.54 -36.48
N ASN A 340 -14.99 28.73 -35.89
CA ASN A 340 -16.19 29.51 -35.58
C ASN A 340 -16.95 29.88 -36.87
N LYS A 341 -16.22 30.28 -37.92
CA LYS A 341 -16.81 30.60 -39.22
C LYS A 341 -17.42 29.38 -39.90
N PHE A 342 -16.69 28.25 -39.96
CA PHE A 342 -17.16 27.01 -40.59
C PHE A 342 -18.37 26.44 -39.86
N GLY A 343 -18.27 26.32 -38.52
CA GLY A 343 -19.30 25.72 -37.70
C GLY A 343 -20.50 26.63 -37.45
N SER A 344 -20.38 27.94 -37.73
CA SER A 344 -21.31 28.96 -37.22
C SER A 344 -21.51 28.80 -35.70
N VAL A 345 -20.39 28.68 -34.98
CA VAL A 345 -20.32 28.43 -33.54
C VAL A 345 -19.41 29.47 -32.88
N ASP A 346 -19.41 29.46 -31.55
CA ASP A 346 -18.50 30.23 -30.73
C ASP A 346 -17.75 29.29 -29.77
N LEU A 347 -16.50 28.98 -30.10
CA LEU A 347 -15.64 28.11 -29.29
C LEU A 347 -15.20 28.83 -28.01
N GLN A 348 -15.72 28.35 -26.88
CA GLN A 348 -15.54 28.96 -25.56
C GLN A 348 -14.68 28.16 -24.58
N PHE A 349 -14.23 26.95 -24.95
CA PHE A 349 -13.32 26.16 -24.12
C PHE A 349 -11.84 26.42 -24.48
N PRO A 350 -10.90 26.29 -23.52
CA PRO A 350 -9.49 26.47 -23.80
C PRO A 350 -8.92 25.34 -24.69
N ILE A 351 -7.91 25.68 -25.49
CA ILE A 351 -7.06 24.73 -26.23
C ILE A 351 -5.65 24.87 -25.68
N ILE A 352 -5.08 23.76 -25.21
CA ILE A 352 -3.69 23.65 -24.73
C ILE A 352 -2.75 23.68 -25.93
N ALA A 353 -1.75 24.56 -25.86
CA ALA A 353 -0.61 24.58 -26.77
C ALA A 353 0.51 23.70 -26.19
N ASP A 354 0.81 22.59 -26.86
CA ASP A 354 1.83 21.61 -26.42
C ASP A 354 2.96 21.42 -27.46
N PRO A 355 3.68 22.48 -27.86
CA PRO A 355 4.73 22.37 -28.89
C PRO A 355 5.90 21.48 -28.47
N THR A 356 6.08 21.20 -27.17
CA THR A 356 7.12 20.29 -26.67
C THR A 356 6.65 18.83 -26.57
N ARG A 357 5.34 18.59 -26.73
CA ARG A 357 4.68 17.26 -26.63
C ARG A 357 4.73 16.71 -25.21
N ASP A 358 4.95 17.54 -24.20
CA ASP A 358 5.14 17.07 -22.82
C ASP A 358 3.81 16.54 -22.27
N VAL A 359 2.72 17.27 -22.51
CA VAL A 359 1.38 16.85 -22.08
C VAL A 359 0.90 15.66 -22.92
N ALA A 360 1.12 15.70 -24.23
CA ALA A 360 0.78 14.61 -25.14
C ALA A 360 1.49 13.30 -24.78
N LYS A 361 2.77 13.34 -24.40
CA LYS A 361 3.49 12.16 -23.88
C LYS A 361 2.97 11.72 -22.52
N LEU A 362 2.74 12.68 -21.61
CA LEU A 362 2.24 12.41 -20.26
C LEU A 362 0.88 11.70 -20.28
N TYR A 363 0.04 12.03 -21.26
CA TYR A 363 -1.29 11.47 -21.44
C TYR A 363 -1.39 10.37 -22.49
N ASP A 364 -0.26 9.88 -23.02
CA ASP A 364 -0.23 8.80 -24.02
C ASP A 364 -1.12 9.11 -25.24
N MET A 365 -0.94 10.30 -25.80
CA MET A 365 -1.76 10.86 -26.88
C MET A 365 -1.02 10.94 -28.21
N LEU A 366 0.21 10.44 -28.34
CA LEU A 366 0.98 10.51 -29.59
C LEU A 366 0.66 9.36 -30.54
N ASP A 367 0.76 9.62 -31.85
CA ASP A 367 0.55 8.60 -32.88
C ASP A 367 1.84 7.80 -33.12
N GLU A 368 1.97 6.65 -32.45
CA GLU A 368 3.13 5.77 -32.63
C GLU A 368 3.05 4.90 -33.90
N GLN A 369 1.86 4.76 -34.50
CA GLN A 369 1.61 3.79 -35.56
C GLN A 369 1.66 4.41 -36.96
N ASP A 370 1.17 5.64 -37.11
CA ASP A 370 1.11 6.32 -38.39
C ASP A 370 2.39 7.14 -38.64
N LEU A 371 3.33 6.56 -39.39
CA LEU A 371 4.56 7.23 -39.82
C LEU A 371 4.32 8.42 -40.76
N THR A 372 3.08 8.66 -41.20
CA THR A 372 2.71 9.85 -41.98
C THR A 372 2.16 10.99 -41.11
N ASN A 373 1.79 10.70 -39.86
CA ASN A 373 1.27 11.69 -38.91
C ASN A 373 2.40 12.34 -38.09
N LEU A 374 3.38 12.89 -38.79
CA LEU A 374 4.59 13.49 -38.23
C LEU A 374 4.68 14.98 -38.57
N ASP A 375 5.32 15.75 -37.68
CA ASP A 375 5.71 17.13 -38.01
C ASP A 375 6.91 17.18 -38.98
N GLU A 376 7.31 18.38 -39.39
CA GLU A 376 8.43 18.59 -40.32
C GLU A 376 9.77 18.02 -39.83
N LYS A 377 9.89 17.73 -38.52
CA LYS A 377 11.09 17.17 -37.88
C LYS A 377 10.96 15.65 -37.64
N GLY A 378 9.89 15.03 -38.12
CA GLY A 378 9.63 13.60 -37.94
C GLY A 378 9.09 13.24 -36.55
N VAL A 379 8.60 14.20 -35.78
CA VAL A 379 8.02 13.97 -34.44
C VAL A 379 6.52 13.72 -34.57
N PRO A 380 5.97 12.65 -33.96
CA PRO A 380 4.54 12.36 -34.03
C PRO A 380 3.64 13.51 -33.57
N PHE A 381 2.55 13.72 -34.30
CA PHE A 381 1.40 14.49 -33.81
C PHE A 381 0.57 13.66 -32.83
N THR A 382 -0.44 14.29 -32.23
CA THR A 382 -1.37 13.53 -31.39
C THR A 382 -2.32 12.67 -32.22
N VAL A 383 -2.83 11.60 -31.61
CA VAL A 383 -4.05 10.91 -32.05
C VAL A 383 -5.29 11.61 -31.48
N ARG A 384 -6.48 11.14 -31.83
CA ARG A 384 -7.76 11.69 -31.34
C ARG A 384 -8.16 11.00 -30.04
N THR A 385 -7.46 11.32 -28.95
CA THR A 385 -7.74 10.77 -27.62
C THR A 385 -8.76 11.64 -26.87
N VAL A 386 -9.61 11.00 -26.06
CA VAL A 386 -10.55 11.64 -25.15
C VAL A 386 -10.39 11.00 -23.78
N PHE A 387 -10.28 11.80 -22.72
CA PHE A 387 -10.39 11.38 -21.33
C PHE A 387 -11.59 12.07 -20.67
N ILE A 388 -12.44 11.28 -20.02
CA ILE A 388 -13.49 11.79 -19.13
C ILE A 388 -12.98 11.64 -17.70
N ILE A 389 -12.81 12.78 -17.02
CA ILE A 389 -12.23 12.87 -15.68
C ILE A 389 -13.30 13.37 -14.71
N ASP A 390 -13.44 12.73 -13.56
CA ASP A 390 -14.43 13.11 -12.55
C ASP A 390 -13.94 14.22 -11.60
N PRO A 391 -14.82 14.79 -10.75
CA PRO A 391 -14.46 15.81 -9.76
C PRO A 391 -13.34 15.43 -8.78
N LYS A 392 -13.08 14.12 -8.64
CA LYS A 392 -11.99 13.58 -7.82
C LYS A 392 -10.71 13.39 -8.64
N LYS A 393 -10.64 13.96 -9.83
CA LYS A 393 -9.50 13.90 -10.76
C LYS A 393 -9.23 12.48 -11.27
N THR A 394 -10.22 11.58 -11.16
CA THR A 394 -10.07 10.19 -11.56
C THR A 394 -10.49 10.01 -13.01
N ILE A 395 -9.70 9.31 -13.81
CA ILE A 395 -10.07 8.94 -15.19
C ILE A 395 -11.18 7.89 -15.13
N ARG A 396 -12.34 8.21 -15.71
CA ARG A 396 -13.55 7.36 -15.72
C ARG A 396 -13.82 6.70 -17.06
N LEU A 397 -13.23 7.23 -18.13
CA LEU A 397 -13.34 6.68 -19.47
C LEU A 397 -12.22 7.26 -20.33
N SER A 398 -11.72 6.45 -21.27
CA SER A 398 -10.87 6.93 -22.36
C SER A 398 -11.33 6.36 -23.70
N LEU A 399 -11.19 7.16 -24.76
CA LEU A 399 -11.40 6.75 -26.16
C LEU A 399 -10.15 7.13 -26.95
N GLN A 400 -9.69 6.25 -27.83
CA GLN A 400 -8.58 6.53 -28.75
C GLN A 400 -9.02 6.24 -30.18
N TYR A 401 -8.94 7.26 -31.02
CA TYR A 401 -9.27 7.20 -32.44
C TYR A 401 -8.02 7.58 -33.25
N PRO A 402 -7.73 6.92 -34.38
CA PRO A 402 -6.64 7.34 -35.25
C PRO A 402 -6.97 8.67 -35.92
N ALA A 403 -5.96 9.36 -36.46
CA ALA A 403 -6.14 10.63 -37.17
C ALA A 403 -7.17 10.52 -38.33
N SER A 404 -7.30 9.36 -38.96
CA SER A 404 -8.22 9.11 -40.07
C SER A 404 -9.71 9.03 -39.69
N THR A 405 -10.05 8.87 -38.40
CA THR A 405 -11.43 8.60 -37.97
C THR A 405 -11.96 9.71 -37.06
N GLY A 406 -12.89 10.53 -37.55
CA GLY A 406 -13.56 11.54 -36.73
C GLY A 406 -14.41 10.93 -35.61
N ARG A 407 -14.42 11.58 -34.45
CA ARG A 407 -15.14 11.14 -33.24
C ARG A 407 -16.63 11.47 -33.32
N GLN A 408 -17.42 10.64 -32.62
CA GLN A 408 -18.84 10.87 -32.42
C GLN A 408 -19.08 11.52 -31.05
N PHE A 409 -19.25 12.84 -31.02
CA PHE A 409 -19.43 13.58 -29.76
C PHE A 409 -20.71 13.22 -28.98
N ASN A 410 -21.76 12.79 -29.68
CA ASN A 410 -22.97 12.27 -29.02
C ASN A 410 -22.68 11.01 -28.19
N GLU A 411 -21.70 10.18 -28.58
CA GLU A 411 -21.29 9.03 -27.77
C GLU A 411 -20.56 9.48 -26.48
N ILE A 412 -19.75 10.53 -26.57
CA ILE A 412 -19.09 11.14 -25.40
C ILE A 412 -20.14 11.68 -24.43
N LEU A 413 -21.17 12.37 -24.94
CA LEU A 413 -22.29 12.86 -24.14
C LEU A 413 -23.08 11.72 -23.48
N ARG A 414 -23.41 10.65 -24.25
CA ARG A 414 -24.10 9.45 -23.75
C ARG A 414 -23.30 8.74 -22.66
N CYS A 415 -21.98 8.67 -22.79
CA CYS A 415 -21.08 8.11 -21.79
C CYS A 415 -21.09 8.91 -20.49
N ILE A 416 -21.12 10.24 -20.57
CA ILE A 416 -21.24 11.11 -19.39
C ILE A 416 -22.56 10.87 -18.69
N ASP A 417 -23.67 10.78 -19.44
CA ASP A 417 -24.98 10.46 -18.87
C ASP A 417 -24.95 9.11 -18.14
N SER A 418 -24.36 8.07 -18.75
CA SER A 418 -24.19 6.76 -18.12
C SER A 418 -23.37 6.82 -16.83
N LEU A 419 -22.19 7.48 -16.87
CA LEU A 419 -21.29 7.60 -15.72
C LEU A 419 -21.96 8.33 -14.55
N GLN A 420 -22.56 9.49 -14.83
CA GLN A 420 -23.23 10.28 -13.79
C GLN A 420 -24.49 9.60 -13.25
N LEU A 421 -25.22 8.86 -14.08
CA LEU A 421 -26.39 8.10 -13.66
C LEU A 421 -26.01 6.94 -12.74
N GLY A 422 -24.94 6.21 -13.07
CA GLY A 422 -24.40 5.12 -12.25
C GLY A 422 -23.77 5.59 -10.94
N ASP A 423 -23.20 6.80 -10.90
CA ASP A 423 -22.69 7.38 -9.64
C ASP A 423 -23.83 7.75 -8.67
N LYS A 424 -24.98 8.18 -9.21
CA LYS A 424 -26.16 8.58 -8.42
C LYS A 424 -27.03 7.41 -8.00
N ASN A 425 -27.07 6.35 -8.81
CA ASN A 425 -28.01 5.25 -8.66
C ASN A 425 -27.25 3.92 -8.69
N LYS A 426 -27.64 2.94 -7.86
CA LYS A 426 -27.01 1.61 -7.85
C LYS A 426 -27.41 0.77 -9.07
N ILE A 427 -27.05 1.23 -10.27
CA ILE A 427 -27.41 0.68 -11.57
C ILE A 427 -26.19 0.58 -12.50
N THR A 428 -26.37 -0.11 -13.62
CA THR A 428 -25.47 -0.09 -14.77
C THR A 428 -26.27 0.11 -16.05
N THR A 429 -25.72 0.78 -17.06
CA THR A 429 -26.40 0.96 -18.35
C THR A 429 -26.09 -0.21 -19.29
N PRO A 430 -27.08 -0.81 -19.97
CA PRO A 430 -26.86 -1.90 -20.92
C PRO A 430 -26.12 -1.43 -22.19
N ALA A 431 -25.77 -2.40 -23.06
CA ALA A 431 -25.23 -2.11 -24.38
C ALA A 431 -26.18 -1.20 -25.18
N ASN A 432 -25.61 -0.22 -25.89
CA ASN A 432 -26.32 0.76 -26.72
C ASN A 432 -27.35 1.65 -25.99
N TRP A 433 -27.33 1.67 -24.65
CA TRP A 433 -28.27 2.43 -23.84
C TRP A 433 -28.28 3.92 -24.19
N GLN A 434 -29.49 4.48 -24.33
CA GLN A 434 -29.76 5.91 -24.45
C GLN A 434 -30.45 6.48 -23.20
N PRO A 435 -30.28 7.78 -22.89
CA PRO A 435 -31.00 8.43 -21.82
C PRO A 435 -32.51 8.19 -21.90
N GLY A 436 -33.10 7.74 -20.79
CA GLY A 436 -34.51 7.39 -20.70
C GLY A 436 -34.84 5.91 -20.97
N GLU A 437 -33.89 5.10 -21.45
CA GLU A 437 -34.09 3.66 -21.58
C GLU A 437 -33.87 2.90 -20.26
N LYS A 438 -34.38 1.67 -20.19
CA LYS A 438 -34.20 0.78 -19.04
C LYS A 438 -32.72 0.58 -18.71
N VAL A 439 -32.41 0.58 -17.42
CA VAL A 439 -31.09 0.28 -16.87
C VAL A 439 -31.08 -1.09 -16.20
N ILE A 440 -29.89 -1.61 -15.93
CA ILE A 440 -29.68 -2.86 -15.21
C ILE A 440 -29.47 -2.53 -13.73
N VAL A 441 -30.15 -3.26 -12.84
CA VAL A 441 -29.88 -3.19 -11.40
C VAL A 441 -28.48 -3.68 -11.11
N HIS A 442 -27.66 -2.89 -10.40
CA HIS A 442 -26.27 -3.26 -10.15
C HIS A 442 -26.17 -4.63 -9.45
N PRO A 443 -25.24 -5.52 -9.86
CA PRO A 443 -25.16 -6.89 -9.35
C PRO A 443 -25.01 -7.01 -7.82
N SER A 444 -24.43 -6.00 -7.16
CA SER A 444 -24.29 -5.99 -5.69
C SER A 444 -25.60 -5.74 -4.93
N VAL A 445 -26.67 -5.32 -5.60
CA VAL A 445 -27.97 -5.06 -4.97
C VAL A 445 -28.81 -6.32 -5.02
N LYS A 446 -29.30 -6.81 -3.88
CA LYS A 446 -30.23 -7.95 -3.84
C LYS A 446 -31.59 -7.58 -4.44
N THR A 447 -32.30 -8.56 -5.00
CA THR A 447 -33.56 -8.28 -5.72
C THR A 447 -34.62 -7.67 -4.79
N GLU A 448 -34.69 -8.13 -3.55
CA GLU A 448 -35.62 -7.62 -2.54
C GLU A 448 -35.34 -6.15 -2.20
N ASP A 449 -34.07 -5.77 -2.16
CA ASP A 449 -33.65 -4.39 -1.91
C ASP A 449 -33.89 -3.52 -3.16
N ALA A 450 -33.61 -4.05 -4.34
CA ALA A 450 -33.84 -3.35 -5.61
C ALA A 450 -35.31 -2.92 -5.75
N ARG A 451 -36.26 -3.81 -5.43
CA ARG A 451 -37.71 -3.52 -5.47
C ARG A 451 -38.16 -2.43 -4.48
N LYS A 452 -37.33 -2.11 -3.47
CA LYS A 452 -37.58 -1.02 -2.51
C LYS A 452 -36.90 0.28 -2.92
N ILE A 453 -35.73 0.17 -3.56
CA ILE A 453 -34.90 1.31 -3.95
C ILE A 453 -35.43 1.98 -5.20
N PHE A 454 -35.87 1.20 -6.19
CA PHE A 454 -36.30 1.73 -7.48
C PHE A 454 -37.81 2.01 -7.48
N PRO A 455 -38.23 3.18 -8.01
CA PRO A 455 -39.64 3.59 -7.99
C PRO A 455 -40.52 2.79 -8.95
N ASN A 456 -39.91 2.21 -10.00
CA ASN A 456 -40.59 1.44 -11.04
C ASN A 456 -40.37 -0.07 -10.87
N GLU A 457 -41.10 -0.86 -11.65
CA GLU A 457 -41.00 -2.32 -11.65
C GLU A 457 -39.58 -2.80 -11.96
N VAL A 458 -39.07 -3.69 -11.09
CA VAL A 458 -37.83 -4.43 -11.33
C VAL A 458 -38.17 -5.73 -12.07
N GLN A 459 -37.89 -5.75 -13.37
CA GLN A 459 -38.08 -6.89 -14.25
C GLN A 459 -36.88 -7.84 -14.13
N GLU A 460 -37.07 -8.97 -13.44
CA GLU A 460 -36.06 -10.02 -13.32
C GLU A 460 -36.18 -11.03 -14.46
N ILE A 461 -35.20 -11.01 -15.37
CA ILE A 461 -35.08 -12.02 -16.44
C ILE A 461 -34.28 -13.22 -15.92
N TYR A 462 -33.16 -12.93 -15.24
CA TYR A 462 -32.34 -13.87 -14.49
C TYR A 462 -31.88 -13.22 -13.18
N PRO A 463 -31.44 -13.99 -12.17
CA PRO A 463 -30.99 -13.41 -10.90
C PRO A 463 -29.89 -12.34 -11.03
N TYR A 464 -29.05 -12.43 -12.07
CA TYR A 464 -28.01 -11.45 -12.37
C TYR A 464 -28.40 -10.40 -13.44
N LEU A 465 -29.52 -10.61 -14.15
CA LEU A 465 -29.98 -9.75 -15.25
C LEU A 465 -31.37 -9.22 -14.93
N ARG A 466 -31.39 -8.06 -14.29
CA ARG A 466 -32.60 -7.41 -13.78
C ARG A 466 -32.64 -5.99 -14.32
N PHE A 467 -33.74 -5.63 -14.95
CA PHE A 467 -33.95 -4.31 -15.51
C PHE A 467 -34.88 -3.48 -14.64
N THR A 468 -34.67 -2.17 -14.64
CA THR A 468 -35.59 -1.19 -14.05
C THR A 468 -35.61 0.07 -14.90
N GLN A 469 -36.70 0.81 -14.85
CA GLN A 469 -36.77 2.18 -15.35
C GLN A 469 -36.48 3.14 -14.19
N LEU A 470 -35.71 4.21 -14.43
CA LEU A 470 -35.45 5.24 -13.42
C LEU A 470 -36.47 6.37 -13.47
#